data_AF-A0A367LTJ2-F1
#
_entry.id   AF-A0A367LTJ2-F1
#
_cell.length_a   1.000
_cell.length_b   1.000
_cell.length_c   1.000
_cell.angle_alpha   90.00
_cell.angle_beta   90.00
_cell.angle_gamma   90.00
#
_symmetry.space_group_name_H-M   'P 1'
#
loop_
_entity.id
_entity.type
_entity.pdbx_description
1 polymer ?
#
loop_
_entity_poly.entity_id
_entity_poly.type
_entity_poly.pdbx_seq_one_letter_code
_entity_poly.pdbx_strand_id
1 'polypeptide(L)'
;QRTLRAYNAVDFDDLILQPVKLFQEHPDVLQKWQNKVRYMLVDEYQDTNASQYLLVKLLVKDRAQFTVVGDDDQSIYAWRGA
;
A
#
# COMPACT_ATOMS: atom_id res chain seq x y z
N GLN A 1 -13.30 -3.14 14.71
CA GLN A 1 -12.49 -4.31 14.26
C GLN A 1 -12.93 -5.67 14.83
N ARG A 2 -13.16 -5.85 16.14
CA ARG A 2 -13.45 -7.19 16.72
C ARG A 2 -14.72 -7.86 16.17
N THR A 3 -15.76 -7.07 15.89
CA THR A 3 -17.02 -7.55 15.30
C THR A 3 -16.88 -7.93 13.82
N LEU A 4 -16.17 -7.12 13.01
CA LEU A 4 -15.94 -7.41 11.59
C LEU A 4 -15.15 -8.71 11.38
N ARG A 5 -14.12 -8.96 12.20
CA ARG A 5 -13.37 -10.22 12.18
C ARG A 5 -14.23 -11.44 12.51
N ALA A 6 -15.20 -11.30 13.42
CA ALA A 6 -16.12 -12.38 13.76
C ALA A 6 -17.06 -12.75 12.60
N TYR A 7 -17.35 -11.80 11.71
CA TYR A 7 -18.15 -12.01 10.51
C TYR A 7 -17.32 -12.33 9.26
N ASN A 8 -16.00 -12.52 9.40
CA ASN A 8 -15.08 -12.67 8.27
C ASN A 8 -15.25 -11.55 7.22
N ALA A 9 -15.53 -10.33 7.68
CA ALA A 9 -15.72 -9.15 6.85
C ALA A 9 -14.50 -8.22 6.96
N VAL A 10 -14.24 -7.48 5.89
CA VAL A 10 -13.17 -6.48 5.79
C VAL A 10 -13.77 -5.13 5.46
N ASP A 11 -13.24 -4.08 6.08
CA ASP A 11 -13.51 -2.69 5.70
C ASP A 11 -12.48 -2.18 4.68
N PHE A 12 -12.63 -0.94 4.20
CA PHE A 12 -11.75 -0.38 3.18
C PHE A 12 -10.29 -0.25 3.65
N ASP A 13 -10.06 0.06 4.92
CA ASP A 13 -8.71 0.18 5.47
C ASP A 13 -8.05 -1.20 5.60
N ASP A 14 -8.83 -2.22 5.97
CA ASP A 14 -8.38 -3.61 6.02
C ASP A 14 -7.93 -4.13 4.65
N LEU A 15 -8.52 -3.65 3.54
CA LEU A 15 -8.09 -4.04 2.18
C LEU A 15 -6.63 -3.65 1.87
N ILE A 16 -6.08 -2.66 2.58
CA ILE A 16 -4.69 -2.22 2.42
C ILE A 16 -3.83 -2.78 3.55
N LEU A 17 -4.34 -2.73 4.78
CA LEU A 17 -3.58 -3.15 5.97
C LEU A 17 -3.33 -4.67 6.01
N GLN A 18 -4.29 -5.49 5.58
CA GLN A 18 -4.14 -6.94 5.62
C GLN A 18 -3.06 -7.44 4.64
N PRO A 19 -2.98 -6.98 3.37
CA PRO A 19 -1.85 -7.28 2.50
C PRO A 19 -0.49 -6.86 3.08
N VAL A 20 -0.41 -5.70 3.73
CA VAL A 20 0.84 -5.24 4.37
C VAL A 20 1.28 -6.22 5.45
N LYS A 21 0.37 -6.64 6.34
CA LYS A 21 0.66 -7.63 7.38
C LYS A 21 1.07 -8.98 6.78
N LEU A 22 0.32 -9.45 5.79
CA LEU A 22 0.63 -10.70 5.08
C LEU A 22 2.05 -10.67 4.50
N PHE A 23 2.45 -9.56 3.88
CA PHE A 23 3.79 -9.42 3.31
C PHE A 23 4.91 -9.32 4.35
N GLN A 24 4.62 -8.77 5.52
CA GLN A 24 5.58 -8.73 6.64
C GLN A 24 5.76 -10.10 7.29
N GLU A 25 4.69 -10.89 7.41
CA GLU A 25 4.70 -12.20 8.06
C GLU A 25 5.13 -13.33 7.12
N HIS A 26 4.89 -13.18 5.81
CA HIS A 26 5.15 -14.20 4.79
C HIS A 26 6.00 -13.65 3.62
N PRO A 27 7.35 -13.61 3.78
CA PRO A 27 8.26 -13.05 2.77
C PRO A 27 8.23 -13.78 1.42
N ASP A 28 7.88 -15.07 1.40
CA ASP A 28 7.73 -15.88 0.19
C ASP A 28 6.57 -15.39 -0.69
N VAL A 29 5.45 -15.02 -0.05
CA VAL A 29 4.29 -14.42 -0.73
C VAL A 29 4.68 -13.05 -1.28
N LEU A 30 5.37 -12.22 -0.48
CA LEU A 30 5.87 -10.93 -0.94
C LEU A 30 6.80 -11.08 -2.16
N GLN A 31 7.75 -12.03 -2.12
CA GLN A 31 8.70 -12.25 -3.20
C GLN A 31 8.02 -12.66 -4.51
N LYS A 32 6.93 -13.45 -4.43
CA LYS A 32 6.09 -13.78 -5.59
C LYS A 32 5.50 -12.53 -6.22
N TRP A 33 4.99 -11.60 -5.41
CA TRP A 33 4.41 -10.35 -5.91
C TRP A 33 5.46 -9.38 -6.44
N GLN A 34 6.60 -9.22 -5.76
CA GLN A 34 7.74 -8.44 -6.25
C GLN A 34 8.28 -8.96 -7.59
N ASN A 35 8.18 -10.26 -7.86
CA ASN A 35 8.57 -10.83 -9.15
C ASN A 35 7.52 -10.62 -10.25
N LYS A 36 6.25 -10.52 -9.86
CA LYS A 36 5.14 -10.26 -10.79
C LYS A 36 5.06 -8.79 -11.18
N VAL A 37 5.17 -7.89 -10.20
CA VAL A 37 5.15 -6.44 -10.38
C VAL A 37 6.57 -5.97 -10.67
N ARG A 38 6.92 -5.86 -11.95
CA ARG A 38 8.25 -5.42 -12.38
C ARG A 38 8.40 -3.91 -12.46
N TYR A 39 7.32 -3.21 -12.76
CA TYR A 39 7.26 -1.76 -12.84
C TYR A 39 6.02 -1.31 -12.10
N MET A 40 6.16 -0.26 -11.29
CA MET A 40 5.05 0.32 -10.54
C MET A 40 5.00 1.81 -10.80
N LEU A 41 3.85 2.26 -11.28
CA LEU A 41 3.48 3.66 -11.42
C LEU A 41 2.42 3.96 -10.37
N VAL A 42 2.65 4.98 -9.54
CA VAL A 42 1.66 5.47 -8.58
C VAL A 42 1.33 6.92 -8.94
N ASP A 43 0.06 7.17 -9.15
CA ASP A 43 -0.50 8.49 -9.41
C ASP A 43 -1.06 9.08 -8.10
N GLU A 44 -1.23 10.40 -8.06
CA GLU A 44 -1.71 11.15 -6.88
C GLU A 44 -0.95 10.81 -5.59
N TYR A 45 0.38 10.71 -5.69
CA TYR A 45 1.21 10.25 -4.58
C TYR A 45 1.11 11.16 -3.33
N GLN A 46 0.79 12.44 -3.53
CA GLN A 46 0.62 13.42 -2.46
C GLN A 46 -0.54 13.11 -1.51
N ASP A 47 -1.52 12.29 -1.92
CA ASP A 47 -2.68 11.92 -1.09
C ASP A 47 -2.52 10.54 -0.42
N THR A 48 -1.30 9.97 -0.42
CA THR A 48 -1.06 8.62 0.12
C THR A 48 -0.89 8.59 1.63
N ASN A 49 -1.61 7.69 2.30
CA ASN A 49 -1.47 7.49 3.75
C ASN A 49 -0.35 6.48 4.10
N ALA A 50 0.00 6.39 5.39
CA ALA A 50 1.10 5.54 5.87
C ALA A 50 0.98 4.05 5.49
N SER A 51 -0.24 3.50 5.40
CA SER A 51 -0.44 2.10 5.03
C SER A 51 -0.22 1.87 3.54
N GLN A 52 -0.67 2.79 2.69
CA GLN A 52 -0.43 2.78 1.26
C GLN A 52 1.06 2.93 0.96
N TYR A 53 1.73 3.87 1.63
CA TYR A 53 3.17 4.05 1.54
C TYR A 53 3.92 2.75 1.87
N LEU A 54 3.56 2.09 2.98
CA LEU A 54 4.22 0.87 3.40
C LEU A 54 3.98 -0.30 2.41
N LEU A 55 2.78 -0.41 1.86
CA LEU A 55 2.46 -1.40 0.83
C LEU A 55 3.33 -1.21 -0.42
N VAL A 56 3.39 0.02 -0.93
CA VAL A 56 4.21 0.38 -2.10
C VAL A 56 5.69 0.09 -1.82
N LYS A 57 6.19 0.50 -0.65
CA LYS A 57 7.57 0.25 -0.23
C LYS A 57 7.93 -1.23 -0.21
N LEU A 58 7.04 -2.08 0.32
CA LEU A 58 7.25 -3.53 0.33
C LEU A 58 7.30 -4.11 -1.09
N LEU A 59 6.42 -3.65 -1.99
CA LEU A 59 6.31 -4.18 -3.35
C LEU A 59 7.45 -3.73 -4.27
N VAL A 60 7.96 -2.51 -4.12
CA VAL A 60 9.02 -1.95 -4.97
C VAL A 60 10.39 -2.56 -4.65
N LYS A 61 10.66 -2.90 -3.38
CA LYS A 61 11.97 -3.38 -2.91
C LYS A 61 13.10 -2.43 -3.36
N ASP A 62 14.30 -2.95 -3.59
CA ASP A 62 15.49 -2.20 -4.01
C ASP A 62 15.61 -2.05 -5.53
N ARG A 63 14.59 -2.42 -6.33
CA ARG A 63 14.73 -2.52 -7.79
C ARG A 63 14.76 -1.18 -8.52
N ALA A 64 14.53 -0.05 -7.84
CA ALA A 64 14.47 1.30 -8.42
C ALA A 64 13.54 1.45 -9.66
N GLN A 65 12.62 0.49 -9.88
CA GLN A 65 11.64 0.47 -10.98
C GLN A 65 10.30 1.03 -10.51
N PHE A 66 10.36 2.21 -9.90
CA PHE A 66 9.25 2.90 -9.28
C PHE A 66 9.18 4.32 -9.80
N THR A 67 8.03 4.70 -10.33
CA THR A 67 7.76 6.05 -10.80
C THR A 67 6.52 6.56 -10.08
N VAL A 68 6.62 7.76 -9.50
CA VAL A 68 5.51 8.44 -8.89
C VAL A 68 5.18 9.69 -9.69
N VAL A 69 3.89 9.97 -9.78
CA VAL A 69 3.35 11.20 -10.31
C VAL A 69 2.48 11.82 -9.21
N GLY A 70 2.61 13.13 -9.03
CA GLY A 70 1.88 13.88 -8.01
C GLY A 70 2.13 15.36 -8.19
N ASP A 71 1.22 16.16 -7.62
CA ASP A 71 1.26 17.62 -7.62
C ASP A 71 1.05 18.11 -6.18
N ASP A 72 2.10 18.65 -5.56
CA ASP A 72 2.09 19.08 -4.16
C ASP A 72 1.07 20.22 -3.93
N ASP A 73 0.79 21.03 -4.95
CA ASP A 73 -0.17 22.15 -4.89
C ASP A 73 -1.64 21.68 -4.93
N GLN A 74 -1.89 20.37 -5.13
CA GLN A 74 -3.21 19.74 -5.14
C GLN A 74 -3.47 18.80 -3.96
N SER A 75 -2.64 18.83 -2.92
CA SER A 75 -2.80 18.03 -1.69
C SER A 75 -4.00 18.49 -0.82
N ILE A 76 -5.23 18.23 -1.28
CA ILE A 76 -6.47 18.63 -0.58
C ILE A 76 -6.92 17.64 0.51
N TYR A 77 -6.25 16.49 0.67
CA TYR A 77 -6.59 15.45 1.65
C TYR A 77 -5.69 15.38 2.89
N ALA A 78 -4.90 16.43 3.19
CA ALA A 78 -4.06 16.49 4.40
C ALA A 78 -4.81 16.14 5.71
N TRP A 79 -6.12 16.42 5.79
CA TRP A 79 -6.97 16.09 6.95
C TRP A 79 -7.25 14.58 7.16
N ARG A 80 -6.89 13.72 6.20
CA ARG A 80 -6.95 12.24 6.31
C ARG A 80 -5.59 11.60 6.62
N GLY A 81 -4.55 12.40 6.85
CA GLY A 81 -3.20 11.91 7.17
C GLY A 81 -2.38 11.46 5.96
N ALA A 82 -2.60 12.13 4.82
CA ALA A 82 -1.64 12.20 3.73
C ALA A 82 -0.42 13.03 4.16
#